data_AF-A0A9W8U2H7-F1
#
_entry.id   AF-A0A9W8U2H7-F1
#
_cell.length_a   1.000
_cell.length_b   1.000
_cell.length_c   1.000
_cell.angle_alpha   90.00
_cell.angle_beta   90.00
_cell.angle_gamma   90.00
#
_symmetry.space_group_name_H-M   'P 1'
#
loop_
_entity.id
_entity.type
_entity.pdbx_description
1 polymer ?
#
loop_
_entity_poly.entity_id
_entity_poly.type
_entity_poly.pdbx_seq_one_letter_code
_entity_poly.pdbx_strand_id
1 'polypeptide(L)'
;MLHLLPFRSKNVVLRSAGLLSLAVTSIFQVWMFSTSKATISSAYSINHFFLYFAFAGNFVVQLWWLMRTPPHSLSAASESESDKEDAEPLLESSTVTPMPKQIHLQSWDMSAYLPYYIASNICTSVWATACHESHISLAQAALFSALILQLRVVLSTFNNPSQRANVTAFGITLLVSKIYVGILVMYLWRTWGIIDHVAISPAFEQQVHSGVVMVLLTVATGPDPTVGLAFIYVLLSLYFGTYQNSGWHHFFLTETIVLVALLVLDLVITKLGLKANTQRGNDIGLPTAYLSAISQDNEENYTSPEPHLTKDDIPMLPMHRQDLS
;
A
#
# COMPACT_ATOMS: atom_id res chain seq x y z
N MET A 1 -3.62 -20.79 17.70
CA MET A 1 -2.27 -21.14 18.21
C MET A 1 -1.31 -19.94 18.27
N LEU A 2 -1.26 -19.06 17.27
CA LEU A 2 -0.39 -17.87 17.28
C LEU A 2 -0.66 -16.86 18.41
N HIS A 3 -1.88 -16.77 18.93
CA HIS A 3 -2.21 -15.77 19.97
C HIS A 3 -1.42 -15.94 21.29
N LEU A 4 -0.96 -17.16 21.62
CA LEU A 4 -0.31 -17.48 22.90
C LEU A 4 1.19 -17.15 22.96
N LEU A 5 1.81 -16.78 21.84
CA LEU A 5 3.24 -16.48 21.78
C LEU A 5 3.54 -15.06 22.29
N PRO A 6 4.65 -14.85 23.04
CA PRO A 6 5.09 -13.51 23.43
C PRO A 6 5.34 -12.65 22.18
N PHE A 7 4.96 -11.37 22.22
CA PHE A 7 4.95 -10.46 21.06
C PHE A 7 6.28 -10.46 20.27
N ARG A 8 7.42 -10.52 20.98
CA ARG A 8 8.76 -10.60 20.38
C ARG A 8 8.95 -11.83 19.49
N SER A 9 8.48 -12.99 19.94
CA SER A 9 8.60 -14.23 19.16
C SER A 9 7.72 -14.21 17.91
N LYS A 10 6.55 -13.54 17.96
CA LYS A 10 5.65 -13.40 16.81
C LYS A 10 6.33 -12.68 15.66
N ASN A 11 6.98 -11.54 15.90
CA ASN A 11 7.62 -10.75 14.83
C ASN A 11 8.80 -11.48 14.18
N VAL A 12 9.61 -12.20 14.96
CA VAL A 12 10.73 -12.99 14.43
C VAL A 12 10.22 -14.16 13.57
N VAL A 13 9.20 -14.88 14.06
CA VAL A 13 8.56 -15.97 13.31
C VAL A 13 7.94 -15.46 12.02
N LEU A 14 7.20 -14.35 12.10
CA LEU A 14 6.57 -13.69 10.97
C LEU A 14 7.59 -13.28 9.91
N ARG A 15 8.68 -12.58 10.30
CA ARG A 15 9.74 -12.18 9.37
C ARG A 15 10.43 -13.38 8.72
N SER A 16 10.70 -14.43 9.50
CA SER A 16 11.29 -15.67 8.99
C SER A 16 10.38 -16.35 7.98
N ALA A 17 9.07 -16.38 8.26
CA ALA A 17 8.06 -16.87 7.31
C ALA A 17 7.99 -16.00 6.04
N GLY A 18 8.11 -14.68 6.18
CA GLY A 18 8.23 -13.73 5.06
C GLY A 18 9.41 -14.07 4.15
N LEU A 19 10.61 -14.20 4.72
CA LEU A 19 11.83 -14.55 3.98
C LEU A 19 11.72 -15.93 3.32
N LEU A 20 11.21 -16.93 4.04
CA LEU A 20 10.99 -18.27 3.50
C LEU A 20 10.00 -18.23 2.32
N SER A 21 8.88 -17.51 2.46
CA SER A 21 7.89 -17.38 1.40
C SER A 21 8.47 -16.70 0.15
N LEU A 22 9.32 -15.68 0.32
CA LEU A 22 10.03 -15.01 -0.78
C LEU A 22 10.99 -15.97 -1.49
N ALA A 23 11.79 -16.73 -0.73
CA ALA A 23 12.74 -17.68 -1.29
C ALA A 23 12.03 -18.77 -2.10
N VAL A 24 10.99 -19.39 -1.52
CA VAL A 24 10.18 -20.42 -2.17
C VAL A 24 9.55 -19.88 -3.46
N THR A 25 8.91 -18.71 -3.38
CA THR A 25 8.25 -18.09 -4.55
C THR A 25 9.26 -17.77 -5.65
N SER A 26 10.44 -17.29 -5.30
CA SER A 26 11.51 -16.98 -6.27
C SER A 26 12.02 -18.23 -6.98
N ILE A 27 12.19 -19.34 -6.25
CA ILE A 27 12.59 -20.62 -6.84
C ILE A 27 11.55 -21.09 -7.86
N PHE A 28 10.27 -21.07 -7.51
CA PHE A 28 9.20 -21.50 -8.41
C PHE A 28 9.07 -20.58 -9.64
N GLN A 29 9.24 -19.26 -9.48
CA GLN A 29 9.22 -18.33 -10.61
C GLN A 29 10.40 -18.55 -11.56
N VAL A 30 11.62 -18.68 -11.03
CA VAL A 30 12.81 -18.98 -11.85
C VAL A 30 12.66 -20.33 -12.57
N TRP A 31 12.12 -21.33 -11.88
CA TRP A 31 11.83 -22.64 -12.48
C TRP A 31 10.83 -22.50 -13.63
N MET A 32 9.70 -21.83 -13.42
CA MET A 32 8.69 -21.60 -14.47
C MET A 32 9.29 -20.85 -15.66
N PHE A 33 10.09 -19.80 -15.45
CA PHE A 33 10.72 -19.07 -16.54
C PHE A 33 11.75 -19.90 -17.30
N SER A 34 12.40 -20.85 -16.63
CA SER A 34 13.42 -21.72 -17.24
C SER A 34 12.81 -22.82 -18.11
N THR A 35 11.65 -23.35 -17.70
CA THR A 35 10.94 -24.42 -18.42
C THR A 35 10.05 -23.88 -19.55
N SER A 36 9.60 -22.63 -19.47
CA SER A 36 8.73 -21.99 -20.49
C SER A 36 9.44 -21.63 -21.81
N LYS A 37 10.57 -22.27 -22.17
CA LYS A 37 11.35 -21.96 -23.39
C LYS A 37 10.68 -22.43 -24.69
N ALA A 38 9.51 -23.05 -24.62
CA ALA A 38 8.78 -23.47 -25.81
C ALA A 38 8.09 -22.28 -26.48
N THR A 39 8.55 -21.96 -27.68
CA THR A 39 7.96 -21.09 -28.69
C THR A 39 6.51 -21.46 -28.95
N ILE A 40 5.60 -20.93 -28.14
CA ILE A 40 4.18 -20.96 -28.41
C ILE A 40 3.88 -19.71 -29.26
N SER A 41 3.38 -19.96 -30.46
CA SER A 41 2.73 -18.98 -31.32
C SER A 41 1.59 -18.32 -30.54
N SER A 42 1.86 -17.20 -29.86
CA SER A 42 0.85 -16.45 -29.11
C SER A 42 0.46 -15.17 -29.84
N ALA A 43 -0.80 -14.74 -29.69
CA ALA A 43 -1.27 -13.49 -30.28
C ALA A 43 -0.41 -12.28 -29.84
N TYR A 44 0.01 -12.31 -28.58
CA TYR A 44 1.00 -11.42 -27.97
C TYR A 44 1.76 -12.18 -26.86
N SER A 45 2.94 -11.72 -26.49
CA SER A 45 3.70 -12.22 -25.34
C SER A 45 4.36 -11.07 -24.61
N ILE A 46 4.75 -11.28 -23.36
CA ILE A 46 5.58 -10.31 -22.64
C ILE A 46 7.03 -10.50 -23.05
N ASN A 47 7.71 -9.40 -23.36
CA ASN A 47 9.14 -9.41 -23.59
C ASN A 47 9.88 -10.00 -22.37
N HIS A 48 10.64 -11.08 -22.60
CA HIS A 48 11.31 -11.81 -21.52
C HIS A 48 12.33 -10.96 -20.75
N PHE A 49 13.02 -10.02 -21.41
CA PHE A 49 13.96 -9.13 -20.73
C PHE A 49 13.25 -8.23 -19.71
N PHE A 50 12.10 -7.66 -20.09
CA PHE A 50 11.28 -6.86 -19.18
C PHE A 50 10.77 -7.69 -18.00
N LEU A 51 10.35 -8.94 -18.26
CA LEU A 51 9.89 -9.84 -17.22
C LEU A 51 11.01 -10.17 -16.22
N TYR A 52 12.21 -10.54 -16.70
CA TYR A 52 13.35 -10.83 -15.83
C TYR A 52 13.81 -9.61 -15.03
N PHE A 53 13.84 -8.44 -15.67
CA PHE A 53 14.21 -7.20 -14.99
C PHE A 53 13.20 -6.84 -13.90
N ALA A 54 11.91 -6.96 -14.19
CA ALA A 54 10.85 -6.69 -13.22
C ALA A 54 10.88 -7.68 -12.06
N PHE A 55 11.10 -8.96 -12.35
CA PHE A 55 11.30 -10.00 -11.34
C PHE A 55 12.48 -9.68 -10.41
N ALA A 56 13.65 -9.38 -10.99
CA ALA A 56 14.86 -9.08 -10.22
C ALA A 56 14.69 -7.81 -9.37
N GLY A 57 14.13 -6.74 -9.95
CA GLY A 57 13.84 -5.50 -9.25
C GLY A 57 12.87 -5.72 -8.08
N ASN A 58 11.77 -6.43 -8.33
CA ASN A 58 10.80 -6.78 -7.29
C ASN A 58 11.42 -7.64 -6.18
N PHE A 59 12.24 -8.64 -6.52
CA PHE A 59 12.96 -9.45 -5.54
C PHE A 59 13.86 -8.60 -4.63
N VAL A 60 14.66 -7.69 -5.22
CA VAL A 60 15.55 -6.79 -4.47
C VAL A 60 14.75 -5.87 -3.55
N VAL A 61 13.66 -5.27 -4.04
CA VAL A 61 12.80 -4.37 -3.25
C VAL A 61 12.14 -5.11 -2.09
N GLN A 62 11.62 -6.32 -2.33
CA GLN A 62 11.00 -7.13 -1.28
C GLN A 62 12.02 -7.61 -0.23
N LEU A 63 13.20 -8.05 -0.67
CA LEU A 63 14.28 -8.46 0.22
C LEU A 63 14.75 -7.28 1.07
N TRP A 64 14.97 -6.11 0.44
CA TRP A 64 15.38 -4.89 1.13
C TRP A 64 14.33 -4.45 2.16
N TRP A 65 13.05 -4.48 1.80
CA TRP A 65 11.94 -4.19 2.71
C TRP A 65 11.92 -5.14 3.91
N LEU A 66 12.03 -6.46 3.68
CA LEU A 66 12.12 -7.45 4.76
C LEU A 66 13.34 -7.23 5.65
N MET A 67 14.47 -6.81 5.08
CA MET A 67 15.70 -6.55 5.85
C MET A 67 15.60 -5.30 6.72
N ARG A 68 14.88 -4.27 6.25
CA ARG A 68 14.68 -3.00 6.97
C ARG A 68 13.64 -3.06 8.07
N THR A 69 12.83 -4.11 8.17
CA THR A 69 11.92 -4.27 9.33
C THR A 69 12.76 -4.30 10.62
N PRO A 70 12.74 -3.25 11.47
CA PRO A 70 13.56 -3.25 12.66
C PRO A 70 13.05 -4.39 13.57
N PRO A 71 13.93 -5.27 14.08
CA PRO A 71 13.53 -6.10 15.20
C PRO A 71 13.24 -5.12 16.33
N HIS A 72 11.96 -4.89 16.67
CA HIS A 72 11.53 -3.92 17.68
C HIS A 72 12.52 -3.95 18.86
N SER A 73 13.43 -2.98 18.90
CA SER A 73 14.34 -2.82 20.01
C SER A 73 13.43 -2.46 21.16
N LEU A 74 13.44 -3.28 22.21
CA LEU A 74 12.80 -2.97 23.47
C LEU A 74 13.09 -1.50 23.74
N SER A 75 12.06 -0.66 23.59
CA SER A 75 12.12 0.67 24.15
C SER A 75 12.38 0.40 25.62
N ALA A 76 13.58 0.74 26.07
CA ALA A 76 14.08 0.57 27.43
C ALA A 76 13.30 1.45 28.44
N ALA A 77 12.03 1.70 28.16
CA ALA A 77 11.12 2.57 28.87
C ALA A 77 10.32 1.84 29.95
N SER A 78 10.60 0.56 30.23
CA SER A 78 10.01 -0.15 31.37
C SER A 78 11.03 -0.52 32.47
N GLU A 79 12.25 0.01 32.43
CA GLU A 79 13.22 -0.17 33.54
C GLU A 79 13.32 1.06 34.46
N SER A 80 12.53 2.11 34.26
CA SER A 80 12.53 3.29 35.14
C SER A 80 11.35 3.34 36.14
N GLU A 81 10.70 2.20 36.43
CA GLU A 81 9.54 2.13 37.33
C GLU A 81 9.77 1.10 38.45
N SER A 82 10.94 1.15 39.12
CA SER A 82 11.21 0.30 40.29
C SER A 82 12.06 0.93 41.39
N ASP A 83 12.43 2.22 41.33
CA ASP A 83 13.31 2.82 42.36
C ASP A 83 12.82 4.18 42.89
N LYS A 84 11.53 4.29 43.24
CA LYS A 84 11.03 5.38 44.14
C LYS A 84 9.99 4.83 45.12
N GLU A 85 10.44 3.88 45.92
CA GLU A 85 9.87 3.65 47.25
C GLU A 85 10.51 4.69 48.19
N ASP A 86 9.69 5.34 49.02
CA ASP A 86 10.06 6.18 50.17
C ASP A 86 10.56 7.62 49.95
N ALA A 87 9.62 8.59 49.85
CA ALA A 87 9.71 9.86 50.61
C ALA A 87 8.41 10.69 50.55
N GLU A 88 7.75 10.75 51.71
CA GLU A 88 6.91 11.82 52.31
C GLU A 88 5.59 12.34 51.68
N PRO A 89 4.54 12.55 52.51
CA PRO A 89 3.31 13.20 52.12
C PRO A 89 3.34 14.71 52.45
N LEU A 90 3.37 15.57 51.44
CA LEU A 90 3.08 17.00 51.64
C LEU A 90 1.95 17.45 50.70
N LEU A 91 0.90 17.94 51.36
CA LEU A 91 -0.34 18.50 50.83
C LEU A 91 -0.04 19.75 50.01
N GLU A 92 -0.07 19.65 48.68
CA GLU A 92 -0.26 20.81 47.81
C GLU A 92 -1.38 20.55 46.80
N SER A 93 -2.45 21.32 46.98
CA SER A 93 -3.61 21.43 46.09
C SER A 93 -3.18 22.07 44.77
N SER A 94 -2.58 21.29 43.87
CA SER A 94 -2.24 21.72 42.52
C SER A 94 -3.37 21.40 41.55
N THR A 95 -3.91 22.46 40.96
CA THR A 95 -4.87 22.45 39.85
C THR A 95 -4.35 21.57 38.72
N VAL A 96 -4.89 20.36 38.60
CA VAL A 96 -4.53 19.37 37.57
C VAL A 96 -4.93 19.94 36.21
N THR A 97 -4.00 20.59 35.53
CA THR A 97 -4.15 20.97 34.13
C THR A 97 -4.22 19.68 33.32
N PRO A 98 -5.29 19.42 32.55
CA PRO A 98 -5.39 18.20 31.77
C PRO A 98 -4.26 18.17 30.75
N MET A 99 -3.24 17.35 31.04
CA MET A 99 -2.09 17.17 30.17
C MET A 99 -2.62 16.78 28.78
N PRO A 100 -2.21 17.47 27.70
CA PRO A 100 -2.70 17.20 26.36
C PRO A 100 -2.48 15.72 26.09
N LYS A 101 -3.60 15.00 25.94
CA LYS A 101 -3.66 13.56 25.73
C LYS A 101 -2.71 13.26 24.58
N GLN A 102 -1.50 12.78 24.87
CA GLN A 102 -0.53 12.43 23.85
C GLN A 102 -1.23 11.45 22.93
N ILE A 103 -1.59 11.94 21.74
CA ILE A 103 -2.17 11.10 20.71
C ILE A 103 -1.04 10.16 20.34
N HIS A 104 -1.05 8.99 20.98
CA HIS A 104 -0.09 7.95 20.72
C HIS A 104 -0.30 7.59 19.24
N LEU A 105 0.52 8.18 18.36
CA LEU A 105 0.47 7.87 16.94
C LEU A 105 0.79 6.39 16.84
N GLN A 106 -0.26 5.60 16.67
CA GLN A 106 -0.16 4.17 16.48
C GLN A 106 0.49 3.98 15.10
N SER A 107 1.82 3.90 15.09
CA SER A 107 2.58 3.59 13.88
C SER A 107 2.03 2.28 13.34
N TRP A 108 1.59 2.30 12.08
CA TRP A 108 1.17 1.09 11.42
C TRP A 108 2.33 0.11 11.46
N ASP A 109 2.13 -0.95 12.24
CA ASP A 109 3.15 -1.95 12.45
C ASP A 109 3.29 -2.73 11.13
N MET A 110 4.52 -2.80 10.61
CA MET A 110 4.83 -3.55 9.39
C MET A 110 4.34 -5.01 9.50
N SER A 111 4.19 -5.51 10.74
CA SER A 111 3.56 -6.79 11.06
C SER A 111 2.15 -6.95 10.48
N ALA A 112 1.38 -5.88 10.28
CA ALA A 112 0.02 -5.92 9.72
C ALA A 112 -0.01 -6.25 8.22
N TYR A 113 1.02 -5.84 7.46
CA TYR A 113 1.12 -6.15 6.03
C TYR A 113 1.66 -7.56 5.76
N LEU A 114 2.51 -8.08 6.65
CA LEU A 114 3.24 -9.32 6.42
C LEU A 114 2.36 -10.56 6.14
N PRO A 115 1.18 -10.75 6.76
CA PRO A 115 0.27 -11.83 6.39
C PRO A 115 -0.21 -11.76 4.93
N TYR A 116 -0.54 -10.55 4.44
CA TYR A 116 -0.95 -10.33 3.05
C TYR A 116 0.22 -10.62 2.09
N TYR A 117 1.42 -10.18 2.47
CA TYR A 117 2.65 -10.46 1.74
C TYR A 117 2.92 -11.97 1.60
N ILE A 118 2.89 -12.71 2.71
CA ILE A 118 3.11 -14.17 2.73
C ILE A 118 2.03 -14.88 1.90
N ALA A 119 0.76 -14.50 2.07
CA ALA A 119 -0.35 -15.09 1.31
C ALA A 119 -0.20 -14.85 -0.20
N SER A 120 0.15 -13.63 -0.64
CA SER A 120 0.40 -13.33 -2.05
C SER A 120 1.58 -14.13 -2.62
N ASN A 121 2.65 -14.33 -1.85
CA ASN A 121 3.78 -15.17 -2.23
C ASN A 121 3.35 -16.64 -2.42
N ILE A 122 2.57 -17.19 -1.49
CA ILE A 122 2.01 -18.55 -1.62
C ILE A 122 1.15 -18.65 -2.88
N CYS A 123 0.23 -17.71 -3.11
CA CYS A 123 -0.60 -17.67 -4.31
C CYS A 123 0.26 -17.60 -5.58
N THR A 124 1.33 -16.82 -5.59
CA THR A 124 2.22 -16.72 -6.75
C THR A 124 3.04 -18.00 -6.97
N SER A 125 3.42 -18.70 -5.89
CA SER A 125 4.03 -20.03 -5.99
C SER A 125 3.06 -21.05 -6.59
N VAL A 126 1.80 -21.06 -6.11
CA VAL A 126 0.73 -21.90 -6.67
C VAL A 126 0.50 -21.59 -8.14
N TRP A 127 0.50 -20.31 -8.53
CA TRP A 127 0.43 -19.91 -9.94
C TRP A 127 1.56 -20.52 -10.77
N ALA A 128 2.81 -20.39 -10.32
CA ALA A 128 3.95 -20.90 -11.07
C ALA A 128 3.87 -22.43 -11.27
N THR A 129 3.49 -23.16 -10.23
CA THR A 129 3.27 -24.62 -10.30
C THR A 129 2.08 -24.98 -11.18
N ALA A 130 0.95 -24.29 -11.03
CA ALA A 130 -0.25 -24.55 -11.83
C ALA A 130 -0.04 -24.24 -13.31
N CYS A 131 0.72 -23.18 -13.64
CA CYS A 131 1.13 -22.89 -15.02
C CYS A 131 2.03 -24.00 -15.59
N HIS A 132 2.95 -24.54 -14.79
CA HIS A 132 3.79 -25.66 -15.22
C HIS A 132 2.96 -26.91 -15.56
N GLU A 133 2.01 -27.26 -14.70
CA GLU A 133 1.11 -28.41 -14.89
C GLU A 133 -0.06 -28.11 -15.86
N SER A 134 -0.05 -26.98 -16.56
CA SER A 134 -1.11 -26.54 -17.48
C SER A 134 -2.51 -26.42 -16.85
N HIS A 135 -2.60 -26.25 -15.52
CA HIS A 135 -3.84 -25.96 -14.79
C HIS A 135 -4.16 -24.46 -14.81
N ILE A 136 -4.49 -23.93 -15.98
CA ILE A 136 -4.55 -22.48 -16.20
C ILE A 136 -5.64 -21.78 -15.36
N SER A 137 -6.81 -22.39 -15.17
CA SER A 137 -7.87 -21.80 -14.33
C SER A 137 -7.42 -21.63 -12.87
N LEU A 138 -6.68 -22.60 -12.33
CA LEU A 138 -6.10 -22.51 -10.98
C LEU A 138 -5.04 -21.42 -10.93
N ALA A 139 -4.20 -21.33 -11.96
CA ALA A 139 -3.17 -20.30 -12.08
C ALA A 139 -3.78 -18.89 -12.09
N GLN A 140 -4.85 -18.66 -12.85
CA GLN A 140 -5.59 -17.40 -12.86
C GLN A 140 -6.22 -17.10 -11.50
N ALA A 141 -6.93 -18.06 -10.90
CA ALA A 141 -7.56 -17.86 -9.59
C ALA A 141 -6.53 -17.51 -8.50
N ALA A 142 -5.35 -18.13 -8.53
CA ALA A 142 -4.26 -17.82 -7.62
C ALA A 142 -3.72 -16.39 -7.82
N LEU A 143 -3.48 -15.96 -9.06
CA LEU A 143 -3.05 -14.59 -9.35
C LEU A 143 -4.11 -13.55 -8.98
N PHE A 144 -5.38 -13.78 -9.28
CA PHE A 144 -6.48 -12.88 -8.88
C PHE A 144 -6.56 -12.75 -7.36
N SER A 145 -6.42 -13.86 -6.63
CA SER A 145 -6.39 -13.85 -5.16
C SER A 145 -5.21 -13.03 -4.64
N ALA A 146 -4.01 -13.22 -5.19
CA ALA A 146 -2.84 -12.42 -4.83
C ALA A 146 -3.05 -10.93 -5.13
N LEU A 147 -3.64 -10.60 -6.28
CA LEU A 147 -3.90 -9.25 -6.72
C LEU A 147 -4.92 -8.54 -5.81
N ILE A 148 -6.01 -9.21 -5.44
CA ILE A 148 -7.00 -8.68 -4.51
C ILE A 148 -6.37 -8.38 -3.14
N LEU A 149 -5.51 -9.28 -2.63
CA LEU A 149 -4.82 -9.06 -1.36
C LEU A 149 -3.92 -7.82 -1.41
N GLN A 150 -3.13 -7.64 -2.47
CA GLN A 150 -2.26 -6.47 -2.61
C GLN A 150 -3.06 -5.19 -2.85
N LEU A 151 -4.08 -5.22 -3.71
CA LEU A 151 -4.98 -4.07 -3.94
C LEU A 151 -5.71 -3.66 -2.66
N ARG A 152 -6.13 -4.61 -1.81
CA ARG A 152 -6.73 -4.30 -0.51
C ARG A 152 -5.78 -3.48 0.36
N VAL A 153 -4.49 -3.84 0.39
CA VAL A 153 -3.48 -3.07 1.13
C VAL A 153 -3.34 -1.66 0.54
N VAL A 154 -3.18 -1.56 -0.77
CA VAL A 154 -3.05 -0.25 -1.45
C VAL A 154 -4.27 0.64 -1.22
N LEU A 155 -5.48 0.10 -1.33
CA LEU A 155 -6.73 0.86 -1.18
C LEU A 155 -7.04 1.19 0.29
N SER A 156 -6.75 0.28 1.23
CA SER A 156 -6.99 0.51 2.67
C SER A 156 -6.21 1.70 3.23
N THR A 157 -5.09 2.03 2.58
CA THR A 157 -4.27 3.20 2.84
C THR A 157 -5.04 4.51 2.65
N PHE A 158 -5.85 4.59 1.59
CA PHE A 158 -6.55 5.82 1.23
C PHE A 158 -7.73 6.12 2.15
N ASN A 159 -8.33 5.07 2.70
CA ASN A 159 -9.50 5.17 3.57
C ASN A 159 -9.18 5.65 4.99
N ASN A 160 -7.90 5.70 5.39
CA ASN A 160 -7.49 6.06 6.74
C ASN A 160 -6.65 7.35 6.75
N PRO A 161 -7.27 8.54 6.87
CA PRO A 161 -6.54 9.81 6.84
C PRO A 161 -5.53 9.94 7.99
N SER A 162 -5.78 9.31 9.14
CA SER A 162 -4.86 9.26 10.29
C SER A 162 -3.52 8.60 9.98
N GLN A 163 -3.46 7.73 8.97
CA GLN A 163 -2.22 7.04 8.58
C GLN A 163 -1.32 7.90 7.70
N ARG A 164 -1.83 8.98 7.10
CA ARG A 164 -1.04 9.89 6.26
C ARG A 164 0.02 10.66 7.04
N ALA A 165 -0.09 10.75 8.38
CA ALA A 165 0.88 11.45 9.21
C ALA A 165 2.22 10.67 9.34
N ASN A 166 2.21 9.33 9.21
CA ASN A 166 3.40 8.48 9.35
C ASN A 166 3.96 8.06 7.97
N VAL A 167 4.35 9.05 7.16
CA VAL A 167 4.64 8.90 5.72
C VAL A 167 5.80 7.93 5.40
N THR A 168 6.86 7.90 6.20
CA THR A 168 8.15 7.30 5.78
C THR A 168 8.19 5.77 5.88
N ALA A 169 7.92 5.20 7.06
CA ALA A 169 7.94 3.75 7.26
C ALA A 169 6.82 3.04 6.48
N PHE A 170 5.66 3.68 6.44
CA PHE A 170 4.51 3.19 5.69
C PHE A 170 4.71 3.30 4.17
N GLY A 171 5.42 4.33 3.70
CA GLY A 171 5.72 4.56 2.29
C GLY A 171 6.47 3.40 1.63
N ILE A 172 7.42 2.77 2.31
CA ILE A 172 8.18 1.63 1.73
C ILE A 172 7.27 0.41 1.57
N THR A 173 6.45 0.10 2.57
CA THR A 173 5.50 -1.03 2.50
C THR A 173 4.48 -0.83 1.38
N LEU A 174 3.97 0.40 1.23
CA LEU A 174 3.08 0.75 0.14
C LEU A 174 3.77 0.63 -1.23
N LEU A 175 5.00 1.11 -1.35
CA LEU A 175 5.81 0.97 -2.56
C LEU A 175 5.99 -0.49 -2.97
N VAL A 176 6.32 -1.37 -2.01
CA VAL A 176 6.45 -2.82 -2.25
C VAL A 176 5.13 -3.40 -2.77
N SER A 177 4.00 -3.08 -2.11
CA SER A 177 2.68 -3.57 -2.52
C SER A 177 2.31 -3.10 -3.93
N LYS A 178 2.56 -1.82 -4.26
CA LYS A 178 2.28 -1.24 -5.58
C LYS A 178 3.12 -1.86 -6.69
N ILE A 179 4.42 -2.07 -6.46
CA ILE A 179 5.29 -2.79 -7.41
C ILE A 179 4.79 -4.23 -7.59
N TYR A 180 4.38 -4.88 -6.48
CA TYR A 180 3.88 -6.25 -6.54
C TYR A 180 2.58 -6.35 -7.36
N VAL A 181 1.66 -5.38 -7.24
CA VAL A 181 0.47 -5.28 -8.11
C VAL A 181 0.87 -5.27 -9.60
N GLY A 182 1.85 -4.45 -9.98
CA GLY A 182 2.35 -4.43 -11.36
C GLY A 182 2.89 -5.77 -11.84
N ILE A 183 3.69 -6.46 -11.01
CA ILE A 183 4.21 -7.80 -11.31
C ILE A 183 3.09 -8.83 -11.45
N LEU A 184 2.07 -8.80 -10.58
CA LEU A 184 0.93 -9.72 -10.65
C LEU A 184 0.12 -9.50 -11.94
N VAL A 185 -0.08 -8.25 -12.35
CA VAL A 185 -0.72 -7.93 -13.64
C VAL A 185 0.15 -8.41 -14.80
N MET A 186 1.47 -8.25 -14.73
CA MET A 186 2.39 -8.83 -15.72
C MET A 186 2.25 -10.36 -15.81
N TYR A 187 2.18 -11.06 -14.67
CA TYR A 187 1.97 -12.51 -14.64
C TYR A 187 0.59 -12.93 -15.16
N LEU A 188 -0.43 -12.11 -14.93
CA LEU A 188 -1.77 -12.34 -15.46
C LEU A 188 -1.75 -12.28 -17.00
N TRP A 189 -1.12 -11.26 -17.57
CA TRP A 189 -0.94 -11.13 -19.02
C TRP A 189 -0.08 -12.26 -19.60
N ARG A 190 0.96 -12.70 -18.89
CA ARG A 190 1.74 -13.88 -19.29
C ARG A 190 0.84 -15.11 -19.38
N THR A 191 0.00 -15.31 -18.37
CA THR A 191 -0.93 -16.45 -18.31
C THR A 191 -1.95 -16.39 -19.43
N TRP A 192 -2.47 -15.21 -19.76
CA TRP A 192 -3.35 -15.02 -20.91
C TRP A 192 -2.66 -15.31 -22.24
N GLY A 193 -1.41 -14.87 -22.41
CA GLY A 193 -0.62 -15.19 -23.61
C GLY A 193 -0.33 -16.70 -23.76
N ILE A 194 -0.33 -17.46 -22.67
CA ILE A 194 -0.29 -18.93 -22.71
C ILE A 194 -1.63 -19.48 -23.21
N ILE A 195 -2.78 -18.97 -22.77
CA ILE A 195 -4.10 -19.48 -23.21
C ILE A 195 -4.34 -19.20 -24.70
N ASP A 196 -3.91 -18.02 -25.15
CA ASP A 196 -4.20 -17.48 -26.49
C ASP A 196 -3.26 -18.08 -27.55
N HIS A 197 -3.30 -19.41 -27.67
CA HIS A 197 -2.56 -20.22 -28.64
C HIS A 197 -3.05 -20.02 -30.08
N VAL A 198 -4.29 -19.55 -30.24
CA VAL A 198 -4.87 -19.25 -31.55
C VAL A 198 -4.68 -17.76 -31.76
N ALA A 199 -4.12 -17.35 -32.90
CA ALA A 199 -3.85 -15.96 -33.25
C ALA A 199 -5.13 -15.13 -33.50
N ILE A 200 -6.11 -15.22 -32.61
CA ILE A 200 -7.40 -14.54 -32.72
C ILE A 200 -7.15 -13.08 -32.37
N SER A 201 -7.55 -12.19 -33.27
CA SER A 201 -7.59 -10.77 -32.96
C SER A 201 -8.52 -10.54 -31.79
N PRO A 202 -8.10 -9.80 -30.75
CA PRO A 202 -8.99 -9.49 -29.66
C PRO A 202 -10.19 -8.72 -30.19
N ALA A 203 -11.34 -8.98 -29.60
CA ALA A 203 -12.50 -8.15 -29.86
C ALA A 203 -12.21 -6.72 -29.36
N PHE A 204 -12.68 -5.71 -30.07
CA PHE A 204 -12.49 -4.31 -29.67
C PHE A 204 -12.99 -4.06 -28.24
N GLU A 205 -14.08 -4.72 -27.87
CA GLU A 205 -14.67 -4.67 -26.53
C GLU A 205 -13.72 -5.19 -25.45
N GLN A 206 -12.91 -6.22 -25.75
CA GLN A 206 -11.92 -6.76 -24.81
C GLN A 206 -10.76 -5.78 -24.60
N GLN A 207 -10.30 -5.14 -25.68
CA GLN A 207 -9.26 -4.11 -25.60
C GLN A 207 -9.74 -2.93 -24.74
N VAL A 208 -10.93 -2.40 -25.05
CA VAL A 208 -11.53 -1.29 -24.29
C VAL A 208 -11.71 -1.67 -22.83
N HIS A 209 -12.24 -2.85 -22.52
CA HIS A 209 -12.41 -3.31 -21.14
C HIS A 209 -11.06 -3.38 -20.40
N SER A 210 -10.02 -3.91 -21.04
CA SER A 210 -8.69 -4.00 -20.45
C SER A 210 -8.09 -2.62 -20.13
N GLY A 211 -8.16 -1.69 -21.09
CA GLY A 211 -7.69 -0.31 -20.90
C GLY A 211 -8.45 0.42 -19.79
N VAL A 212 -9.79 0.34 -19.81
CA VAL A 212 -10.64 0.93 -18.75
C VAL A 212 -10.25 0.41 -17.37
N VAL A 213 -10.01 -0.89 -17.21
CA VAL A 213 -9.57 -1.46 -15.92
C VAL A 213 -8.22 -0.91 -15.48
N MET A 214 -7.24 -0.78 -16.39
CA MET A 214 -5.92 -0.22 -16.06
C MET A 214 -6.00 1.26 -15.68
N VAL A 215 -6.78 2.06 -16.41
CA VAL A 215 -7.03 3.48 -16.10
C VAL A 215 -7.70 3.61 -14.74
N LEU A 216 -8.78 2.86 -14.49
CA LEU A 216 -9.51 2.90 -13.22
C LEU A 216 -8.62 2.49 -12.05
N LEU A 217 -7.81 1.44 -12.20
CA LEU A 217 -6.88 1.03 -11.15
C LEU A 217 -5.79 2.09 -10.91
N THR A 218 -5.27 2.73 -11.98
CA THR A 218 -4.31 3.83 -11.84
C THR A 218 -4.90 4.97 -11.01
N VAL A 219 -6.09 5.46 -11.40
CA VAL A 219 -6.76 6.57 -10.71
C VAL A 219 -7.18 6.19 -9.29
N ALA A 220 -7.69 4.97 -9.08
CA ALA A 220 -8.15 4.50 -7.76
C ALA A 220 -7.02 4.38 -6.74
N THR A 221 -5.77 4.23 -7.17
CA THR A 221 -4.60 4.11 -6.30
C THR A 221 -4.01 5.45 -5.84
N GLY A 222 -4.74 6.54 -6.10
CA GLY A 222 -4.48 7.87 -5.58
C GLY A 222 -3.36 8.64 -6.30
N PRO A 223 -2.90 9.77 -5.72
CA PRO A 223 -1.97 10.71 -6.38
C PRO A 223 -0.52 10.20 -6.46
N ASP A 224 -0.24 9.01 -5.93
CA ASP A 224 1.10 8.42 -6.05
C ASP A 224 1.19 7.64 -7.38
N PRO A 225 2.06 8.10 -8.31
CA PRO A 225 2.11 7.59 -9.68
C PRO A 225 2.66 6.17 -9.80
N THR A 226 3.14 5.56 -8.70
CA THR A 226 3.84 4.27 -8.72
C THR A 226 3.05 3.15 -9.41
N VAL A 227 1.73 3.02 -9.18
CA VAL A 227 0.94 1.96 -9.84
C VAL A 227 0.79 2.25 -11.34
N GLY A 228 0.53 3.51 -11.71
CA GLY A 228 0.45 3.90 -13.12
C GLY A 228 1.77 3.66 -13.86
N LEU A 229 2.91 3.97 -13.22
CA LEU A 229 4.24 3.66 -13.76
C LEU A 229 4.48 2.16 -13.90
N ALA A 230 4.00 1.36 -12.93
CA ALA A 230 4.08 -0.09 -13.03
C ALA A 230 3.24 -0.63 -14.20
N PHE A 231 2.04 -0.09 -14.44
CA PHE A 231 1.22 -0.48 -15.60
C PHE A 231 1.79 0.01 -16.93
N ILE A 232 2.38 1.21 -17.00
CA ILE A 232 3.14 1.66 -18.16
C ILE A 232 4.27 0.67 -18.46
N TYR A 233 5.00 0.23 -17.44
CA TYR A 233 6.04 -0.79 -17.61
C TYR A 233 5.47 -2.12 -18.13
N VAL A 234 4.31 -2.56 -17.63
CA VAL A 234 3.61 -3.75 -18.15
C VAL A 234 3.22 -3.58 -19.62
N LEU A 235 2.61 -2.46 -19.99
CA LEU A 235 2.18 -2.20 -21.36
C LEU A 235 3.37 -2.09 -22.33
N LEU A 236 4.46 -1.44 -21.92
CA LEU A 236 5.70 -1.41 -22.70
C LEU A 236 6.29 -2.82 -22.86
N SER A 237 6.24 -3.66 -21.81
CA SER A 237 6.71 -5.04 -21.90
C SER A 237 5.90 -5.89 -22.89
N LEU A 238 4.60 -5.59 -23.02
CA LEU A 238 3.69 -6.23 -24.00
C LEU A 238 3.93 -5.68 -25.41
N TYR A 239 4.11 -4.37 -25.54
CA TYR A 239 4.44 -3.70 -26.81
C TYR A 239 5.75 -4.21 -27.42
N PHE A 240 6.81 -4.35 -26.61
CA PHE A 240 8.09 -4.89 -27.08
C PHE A 240 8.14 -6.42 -27.12
N GLY A 241 7.04 -7.09 -26.78
CA GLY A 241 6.94 -8.54 -26.82
C GLY A 241 6.77 -9.08 -28.24
N THR A 242 6.76 -10.40 -28.38
CA THR A 242 6.42 -11.01 -29.68
C THR A 242 4.91 -10.86 -29.90
N TYR A 243 4.52 -10.42 -31.08
CA TYR A 243 3.11 -10.33 -31.46
C TYR A 243 2.89 -10.98 -32.82
N GLN A 244 1.72 -11.57 -32.99
CA GLN A 244 1.24 -12.03 -34.30
C GLN A 244 0.19 -11.09 -34.87
N ASN A 245 -0.48 -10.35 -34.00
CA ASN A 245 -1.53 -9.42 -34.37
C ASN A 245 -1.11 -7.97 -34.05
N SER A 246 -1.07 -7.11 -35.07
CA SER A 246 -0.71 -5.69 -34.94
C SER A 246 -1.74 -4.89 -34.14
N GLY A 247 -2.99 -5.36 -34.03
CA GLY A 247 -4.04 -4.72 -33.24
C GLY A 247 -3.69 -4.64 -31.76
N TRP A 248 -3.15 -5.71 -31.17
CA TRP A 248 -2.65 -5.70 -29.80
C TRP A 248 -1.48 -4.73 -29.63
N HIS A 249 -0.57 -4.70 -30.59
CA HIS A 249 0.61 -3.83 -30.58
C HIS A 249 0.23 -2.35 -30.51
N HIS A 250 -0.69 -1.91 -31.38
CA HIS A 250 -1.19 -0.53 -31.38
C HIS A 250 -1.99 -0.20 -30.12
N PHE A 251 -2.79 -1.15 -29.63
CA PHE A 251 -3.54 -0.98 -28.38
C PHE A 251 -2.61 -0.71 -27.20
N PHE A 252 -1.58 -1.54 -26.97
CA PHE A 252 -0.67 -1.37 -25.83
C PHE A 252 0.10 -0.04 -25.89
N LEU A 253 0.50 0.40 -27.09
CA LEU A 253 1.14 1.71 -27.26
C LEU A 253 0.18 2.86 -26.95
N THR A 254 -1.05 2.78 -27.46
CA THR A 254 -2.08 3.80 -27.25
C THR A 254 -2.41 3.92 -25.77
N GLU A 255 -2.63 2.79 -25.10
CA GLU A 255 -2.91 2.75 -23.66
C GLU A 255 -1.72 3.30 -22.84
N THR A 256 -0.49 3.02 -23.26
CA THR A 256 0.71 3.60 -22.63
C THR A 256 0.68 5.13 -22.71
N ILE A 257 0.37 5.69 -23.88
CA ILE A 257 0.28 7.15 -24.07
C ILE A 257 -0.83 7.74 -23.20
N VAL A 258 -1.99 7.08 -23.12
CA VAL A 258 -3.12 7.50 -22.28
C VAL A 258 -2.71 7.54 -20.80
N LEU A 259 -2.07 6.49 -20.28
CA LEU A 259 -1.60 6.46 -18.90
C LEU A 259 -0.52 7.52 -18.63
N VAL A 260 0.42 7.74 -19.55
CA VAL A 260 1.43 8.81 -19.41
C VAL A 260 0.76 10.18 -19.34
N ALA A 261 -0.19 10.46 -20.24
CA ALA A 261 -0.93 11.72 -20.26
C ALA A 261 -1.71 11.93 -18.96
N LEU A 262 -2.34 10.86 -18.43
CA LEU A 262 -3.06 10.88 -17.17
C LEU A 262 -2.13 11.20 -15.99
N LEU A 263 -0.97 10.56 -15.89
CA LEU A 263 0.01 10.83 -14.83
C LEU A 263 0.56 12.26 -14.90
N VAL A 264 0.82 12.77 -16.10
CA VAL A 264 1.26 14.16 -16.29
C VAL A 264 0.16 15.14 -15.87
N LEU A 265 -1.09 14.87 -16.25
CA LEU A 265 -2.23 15.70 -15.88
C LEU A 265 -2.43 15.73 -14.35
N ASP A 266 -2.39 14.58 -13.69
CA ASP A 266 -2.51 14.48 -12.22
C ASP A 266 -1.40 15.26 -11.50
N LEU A 267 -0.15 15.17 -12.01
CA LEU A 267 0.98 15.94 -11.50
C LEU A 267 0.77 17.45 -11.67
N VAL A 268 0.27 17.89 -12.82
CA VAL A 268 -0.01 19.30 -13.10
C VAL A 268 -1.11 19.83 -12.18
N ILE A 269 -2.22 19.09 -12.05
CA ILE A 269 -3.34 19.45 -11.16
C ILE A 269 -2.85 19.57 -9.71
N THR A 270 -2.07 18.59 -9.25
CA THR A 270 -1.51 18.58 -7.88
C THR A 270 -0.62 19.82 -7.64
N LYS A 271 0.26 20.15 -8.58
CA LYS A 271 1.13 21.35 -8.47
C LYS A 271 0.33 22.66 -8.48
N LEU A 272 -0.68 22.76 -9.34
CA LEU A 272 -1.54 23.95 -9.40
C LEU A 272 -2.36 24.12 -8.12
N GLY A 273 -2.90 23.03 -7.57
CA GLY A 273 -3.63 23.04 -6.29
C GLY A 273 -2.74 23.50 -5.12
N LEU A 274 -1.50 23.03 -5.05
CA LEU A 274 -0.53 23.47 -4.03
C LEU A 274 -0.22 24.96 -4.15
N LYS A 275 -0.03 25.47 -5.37
CA LYS A 275 0.24 26.90 -5.60
C LYS A 275 -0.94 27.78 -5.19
N ALA A 276 -2.17 27.36 -5.55
CA ALA A 276 -3.39 28.07 -5.17
C ALA A 276 -3.60 28.11 -3.65
N ASN A 277 -3.35 27.01 -2.94
CA ASN A 277 -3.45 26.94 -1.48
C ASN A 277 -2.40 27.80 -0.79
N THR A 278 -1.18 27.85 -1.33
CA THR A 278 -0.10 28.71 -0.81
C THR A 278 -0.46 30.19 -0.95
N GLN A 279 -1.01 30.58 -2.12
CA GLN A 279 -1.41 31.97 -2.36
C GLN A 279 -2.58 32.38 -1.46
N ARG A 280 -3.60 31.52 -1.29
CA ARG A 280 -4.73 31.77 -0.39
C ARG A 280 -4.30 31.91 1.07
N GLY A 281 -3.31 31.13 1.52
CA GLY A 281 -2.73 31.26 2.86
C GLY A 281 -2.08 32.63 3.09
N ASN A 282 -1.45 33.20 2.06
CA ASN A 282 -0.84 34.53 2.13
C ASN A 282 -1.90 35.66 2.09
N ASP A 283 -2.95 35.50 1.29
CA ASP A 283 -4.00 36.53 1.12
C ASP A 283 -4.95 36.62 2.33
N ILE A 284 -5.10 35.55 3.12
CA ILE A 284 -5.87 35.58 4.37
C ILE A 284 -5.14 36.39 5.46
N GLY A 285 -3.90 36.84 5.22
CA GLY A 285 -3.23 37.79 6.10
C GLY A 285 -3.11 37.28 7.53
N LEU A 286 -3.10 35.96 7.74
CA LEU A 286 -2.73 35.41 9.04
C LEU A 286 -1.23 35.68 9.17
N PRO A 287 -0.80 36.60 10.06
CA PRO A 287 0.59 36.96 10.15
C PRO A 287 1.38 35.69 10.44
N THR A 288 2.44 35.43 9.69
CA THR A 288 3.37 34.32 9.93
C THR A 288 3.92 34.34 11.37
N ALA A 289 3.83 35.50 12.04
CA ALA A 289 4.07 35.69 13.46
C ALA A 289 3.17 34.86 14.39
N TYR A 290 1.92 34.52 14.02
CA TYR A 290 1.02 33.71 14.86
C TYR A 290 1.37 32.22 14.85
N LEU A 291 1.91 31.68 13.74
CA LEU A 291 2.35 30.28 13.69
C LEU A 291 3.71 30.07 14.37
N SER A 292 4.58 31.10 14.42
CA SER A 292 5.79 31.07 15.26
C SER A 292 5.49 31.34 16.73
N ALA A 293 4.50 32.19 17.07
CA ALA A 293 4.08 32.40 18.45
C ALA A 293 3.40 31.15 19.06
N ILE A 294 2.60 30.40 18.30
CA ILE A 294 2.04 29.12 18.79
C ILE A 294 3.12 28.03 18.95
N SER A 295 4.26 28.17 18.25
CA SER A 295 5.42 27.28 18.42
C SER A 295 6.40 27.72 19.52
N GLN A 296 6.29 28.94 20.07
CA GLN A 296 7.16 29.46 21.13
C GLN A 296 6.44 29.77 22.46
N ASP A 297 5.14 30.05 22.46
CA ASP A 297 4.37 30.34 23.69
C ASP A 297 3.88 29.07 24.42
N ASN A 298 4.26 27.88 23.93
CA ASN A 298 4.01 26.62 24.65
C ASN A 298 5.13 26.24 25.64
N GLU A 299 6.16 27.08 25.81
CA GLU A 299 7.19 26.87 26.83
C GLU A 299 7.12 27.84 28.02
N GLU A 300 6.41 28.98 27.95
CA GLU A 300 6.31 29.89 29.10
C GLU A 300 4.89 30.44 29.31
N ASN A 301 4.25 29.89 30.35
CA ASN A 301 3.35 30.62 31.24
C ASN A 301 1.94 30.99 30.72
N TYR A 302 1.00 30.04 30.77
CA TYR A 302 -0.45 30.34 30.76
C TYR A 302 -1.09 30.01 32.12
N THR A 303 -1.11 30.99 33.02
CA THR A 303 -2.14 31.10 34.05
C THR A 303 -3.43 31.58 33.39
N SER A 304 -4.33 30.66 33.06
CA SER A 304 -5.69 30.98 32.59
C SER A 304 -6.63 31.23 33.78
N PRO A 305 -7.48 32.28 33.77
CA PRO A 305 -8.51 32.48 34.77
C PRO A 305 -9.65 31.46 34.60
N GLU A 306 -10.16 30.96 35.72
CA GLU A 306 -11.33 30.06 35.82
C GLU A 306 -12.59 30.67 35.19
N PRO A 307 -13.29 29.93 34.30
CA PRO A 307 -14.69 30.20 34.01
C PRO A 307 -15.57 29.52 35.05
N HIS A 308 -16.18 30.33 35.92
CA HIS A 308 -17.34 29.94 36.73
C HIS A 308 -18.48 29.49 35.81
N LEU A 309 -18.70 28.17 35.71
CA LEU A 309 -19.86 27.59 35.03
C LEU A 309 -20.92 27.25 36.08
N THR A 310 -21.93 28.10 36.17
CA THR A 310 -23.16 27.91 36.93
C THR A 310 -23.91 26.69 36.39
N LYS A 311 -24.22 25.78 37.31
CA LYS A 311 -24.87 24.50 37.08
C LYS A 311 -26.38 24.68 37.24
N ASP A 312 -27.09 25.03 36.17
CA ASP A 312 -28.56 25.03 36.18
C ASP A 312 -29.12 24.31 34.93
N ASP A 313 -29.95 23.31 35.23
CA ASP A 313 -31.08 22.78 34.47
C ASP A 313 -30.89 22.30 33.02
N ILE A 314 -30.68 20.99 32.87
CA ILE A 314 -31.05 20.26 31.65
C ILE A 314 -32.32 19.43 31.95
N PRO A 315 -33.46 19.75 31.32
CA PRO A 315 -34.70 18.97 31.47
C PRO A 315 -34.59 17.62 30.77
N MET A 316 -35.08 16.57 31.44
CA MET A 316 -35.23 15.22 30.88
C MET A 316 -36.13 15.25 29.64
N LEU A 317 -35.61 14.77 28.51
CA LEU A 317 -36.38 14.49 27.31
C LEU A 317 -36.91 13.03 27.36
N PRO A 318 -38.20 12.79 27.05
CA PRO A 318 -38.80 11.48 27.17
C PRO A 318 -38.32 10.51 26.09
N MET A 319 -38.03 9.29 26.55
CA MET A 319 -37.61 8.13 25.78
C MET A 319 -38.80 7.62 24.94
N HIS A 320 -38.76 7.82 23.62
CA HIS A 320 -39.76 7.28 22.70
C HIS A 320 -39.35 5.87 22.25
N ARG A 321 -40.08 4.87 22.76
CA ARG A 321 -39.97 3.45 22.41
C ARG A 321 -40.73 3.23 21.11
N GLN A 322 -40.04 2.90 20.02
CA GLN A 322 -40.65 2.36 18.81
C GLN A 322 -40.52 0.84 18.83
N ASP A 323 -41.63 0.18 19.12
CA ASP A 323 -41.86 -1.23 18.81
C ASP A 323 -42.18 -1.32 17.31
N LEU A 324 -41.43 -2.15 16.57
CA LEU A 324 -41.80 -2.55 15.21
C LEU A 324 -41.79 -4.07 15.10
N SER A 325 -42.96 -4.54 14.69
CA SER A 325 -43.38 -5.87 14.24
C SER A 325 -42.56 -6.43 13.09
#